data_AF-A0A353M0N9-F1
#
_entry.id   AF-A0A353M0N9-F1
#
_cell.length_a   1.000
_cell.length_b   1.000
_cell.length_c   1.000
_cell.angle_alpha   90.00
_cell.angle_beta   90.00
_cell.angle_gamma   90.00
#
_symmetry.space_group_name_H-M   'P 1'
#
loop_
_entity.id
_entity.type
_entity.pdbx_description
1 polymer ?
#
loop_
_entity_poly.entity_id
_entity_poly.type
_entity_poly.pdbx_seq_one_letter_code
_entity_poly.pdbx_strand_id
1 'polypeptide(L)'
;MRAEVILSPAEYGLHDVTGKTAIVIDIFRFTTTVLTALEAGIDRFYPVAEVEEAWALKEADPQLRLAGERQSLKIPGFDFGNSPLEHYGRSYAGGDLACSTTNGTRAIHAATKAKEVVLASLRSANAVA
;
A
#
# COMPACT_ATOMS: atom_id res chain seq x y z
N MET A 1 4.14 11.40 -24.43
CA MET A 1 4.29 10.69 -23.14
C MET A 1 4.84 9.30 -23.42
N ARG A 2 5.87 8.84 -22.70
CA ARG A 2 6.38 7.45 -22.82
C ARG A 2 5.90 6.68 -21.60
N ALA A 3 5.24 5.55 -21.83
CA ALA A 3 4.80 4.63 -20.79
C ALA A 3 5.62 3.34 -20.89
N GLU A 4 5.91 2.75 -19.75
CA GLU A 4 6.65 1.50 -19.58
C GLU A 4 5.95 0.69 -18.49
N VAL A 5 5.91 -0.63 -18.65
CA VAL A 5 5.27 -1.53 -17.69
C VAL A 5 6.35 -2.45 -17.14
N ILE A 6 6.47 -2.46 -15.81
CA ILE A 6 7.34 -3.37 -15.05
C ILE A 6 6.40 -4.40 -14.42
N LEU A 7 6.58 -5.69 -14.74
CA LEU A 7 5.57 -6.71 -14.42
C LEU A 7 5.64 -7.19 -12.98
N SER A 8 6.80 -7.10 -12.33
CA SER A 8 6.92 -7.44 -10.91
C SER A 8 7.92 -6.55 -10.17
N PRO A 9 7.80 -6.45 -8.83
CA PRO A 9 8.77 -5.74 -8.00
C PRO A 9 10.20 -6.29 -8.14
N ALA A 10 10.37 -7.57 -8.51
CA ALA A 10 11.68 -8.19 -8.68
C ALA A 10 12.41 -7.68 -9.94
N GLU A 11 11.67 -7.20 -10.94
CA GLU A 11 12.25 -6.68 -12.19
C GLU A 11 12.67 -5.21 -12.05
N TYR A 12 12.20 -4.51 -11.02
CA TYR A 12 12.38 -3.07 -10.89
C TYR A 12 13.84 -2.62 -11.00
N GLY A 13 14.80 -3.39 -10.47
CA GLY A 13 16.23 -3.07 -10.55
C GLY A 13 16.80 -3.03 -11.97
N LEU A 14 16.05 -3.52 -12.96
CA LEU A 14 16.40 -3.50 -14.38
C LEU A 14 15.97 -2.19 -15.09
N HIS A 15 15.22 -1.33 -14.40
CA HIS A 15 14.65 -0.11 -14.97
C HIS A 15 15.10 1.13 -14.18
N ASP A 16 15.52 2.17 -14.89
CA ASP A 16 15.73 3.48 -14.27
C ASP A 16 14.41 4.25 -14.23
N VAL A 17 13.91 4.51 -13.02
CA VAL A 17 12.69 5.31 -12.82
C VAL A 17 12.96 6.71 -12.29
N THR A 18 14.23 7.09 -12.16
CA THR A 18 14.62 8.39 -11.61
C THR A 18 13.96 9.53 -12.39
N GLY A 19 13.28 10.43 -11.70
CA GLY A 19 12.60 11.57 -12.33
C GLY A 19 11.27 11.24 -13.02
N LYS A 20 10.84 9.97 -13.06
CA LYS A 20 9.54 9.53 -13.63
C LYS A 20 8.42 9.57 -12.59
N THR A 21 7.16 9.46 -13.04
CA THR A 21 6.02 9.11 -12.18
C THR A 21 5.85 7.59 -12.21
N ALA A 22 5.88 6.94 -11.05
CA ALA A 22 5.66 5.51 -10.91
C ALA A 22 4.23 5.25 -10.46
N ILE A 23 3.50 4.41 -11.21
CA ILE A 23 2.15 3.98 -10.84
C ILE A 23 2.25 2.53 -10.34
N VAL A 24 2.05 2.32 -9.05
CA VAL A 24 2.07 0.99 -8.42
C VAL A 24 0.66 0.41 -8.46
N ILE A 25 0.56 -0.82 -8.98
CA ILE A 25 -0.71 -1.53 -9.16
C ILE A 25 -0.58 -2.92 -8.53
N ASP A 26 -1.32 -3.16 -7.46
CA ASP A 26 -1.48 -4.46 -6.81
C ASP A 26 -2.97 -4.65 -6.50
N ILE A 27 -3.73 -4.94 -7.56
CA ILE A 27 -5.20 -4.98 -7.54
C ILE A 27 -5.72 -6.04 -6.55
N PHE A 28 -5.00 -7.15 -6.40
CA PHE A 28 -5.38 -8.29 -5.55
C PHE A 28 -4.35 -8.50 -4.43
N ARG A 29 -4.43 -7.75 -3.33
CA ARG A 29 -5.52 -6.81 -2.98
C ARG A 29 -5.06 -5.45 -2.51
N PHE A 30 -3.76 -5.21 -2.43
CA PHE A 30 -3.18 -4.11 -1.68
C PHE A 30 -3.67 -2.72 -2.14
N THR A 31 -3.50 -2.34 -3.40
CA THR A 31 -3.89 -0.99 -3.83
C THR A 31 -5.39 -0.75 -3.78
N THR A 32 -6.20 -1.81 -3.97
CA THR A 32 -7.65 -1.77 -3.77
C THR A 32 -8.01 -1.59 -2.29
N THR A 33 -7.31 -2.28 -1.38
CA THR A 33 -7.49 -2.16 0.07
C THR A 33 -7.15 -0.76 0.55
N VAL A 34 -6.00 -0.22 0.13
CA VAL A 34 -5.56 1.13 0.50
C VAL A 34 -6.58 2.18 0.07
N LEU A 35 -7.02 2.14 -1.19
CA LEU A 35 -8.04 3.06 -1.68
C LEU A 35 -9.33 2.98 -0.83
N THR A 36 -9.76 1.76 -0.50
CA THR A 36 -10.98 1.56 0.31
C THR A 36 -10.81 2.08 1.75
N ALA A 37 -9.61 1.97 2.33
CA ALA A 37 -9.31 2.52 3.64
C ALA A 37 -9.29 4.06 3.64
N LEU A 38 -8.69 4.68 2.61
CA LEU A 38 -8.67 6.13 2.43
C LEU A 38 -10.09 6.69 2.25
N GLU A 39 -10.91 6.05 1.42
CA GLU A 39 -12.32 6.43 1.24
C GLU A 39 -13.15 6.28 2.52
N ALA A 40 -12.79 5.34 3.39
CA ALA A 40 -13.40 5.18 4.70
C ALA A 40 -12.93 6.22 5.73
N GLY A 41 -11.97 7.10 5.39
CA GLY A 41 -11.52 8.20 6.24
C GLY A 41 -10.20 7.96 7.00
N ILE A 42 -9.33 7.06 6.54
CA ILE A 42 -7.93 7.00 7.00
C ILE A 42 -7.16 8.17 6.37
N ASP A 43 -6.34 8.88 7.18
CA ASP A 43 -5.62 10.07 6.74
C ASP A 43 -4.28 9.72 6.06
N ARG A 44 -3.55 8.77 6.64
CA ARG A 44 -2.20 8.43 6.19
C ARG A 44 -1.98 6.93 6.19
N PHE A 45 -1.12 6.54 5.26
CA PHE A 45 -0.73 5.16 5.06
C PHE A 45 0.79 5.01 5.12
N TYR A 46 1.25 4.06 5.92
CA TYR A 46 2.67 3.75 6.11
C TYR A 46 2.96 2.36 5.51
N PRO A 47 3.43 2.29 4.24
CA PRO A 47 3.86 1.04 3.67
C PRO A 47 5.19 0.63 4.30
N VAL A 48 5.21 -0.50 4.99
CA VAL A 48 6.40 -1.05 5.62
C VAL A 48 6.80 -2.35 4.95
N ALA A 49 8.11 -2.61 4.91
CA ALA A 49 8.64 -3.82 4.28
C ALA A 49 8.39 -5.02 5.18
N GLU A 50 8.75 -4.88 6.46
CA GLU A 50 8.73 -5.97 7.43
C GLU A 50 7.67 -5.79 8.51
N VAL A 51 7.27 -6.90 9.13
CA VAL A 51 6.21 -6.92 10.15
C VAL A 51 6.70 -6.23 11.43
N GLU A 52 7.98 -6.40 11.74
CA GLU A 52 8.68 -5.80 12.87
C GLU A 52 8.67 -4.27 12.80
N GLU A 53 8.75 -3.70 11.59
CA GLU A 53 8.69 -2.25 11.38
C GLU A 53 7.29 -1.70 11.72
N ALA A 54 6.22 -2.42 11.32
CA ALA A 54 4.86 -2.08 11.72
C ALA A 54 4.66 -2.11 13.24
N TRP A 55 5.23 -3.12 13.92
CA TRP A 55 5.17 -3.20 15.38
C TRP A 55 5.94 -2.08 16.06
N ALA A 56 7.13 -1.73 15.57
CA ALA A 56 7.90 -0.62 16.10
C ALA A 56 7.15 0.72 15.96
N LEU A 57 6.48 0.95 14.81
CA LEU A 57 5.63 2.13 14.62
C LEU A 57 4.44 2.13 15.59
N LYS A 58 3.81 0.97 15.84
CA LYS A 58 2.71 0.83 16.80
C LYS A 58 3.14 1.04 18.26
N GLU A 59 4.35 0.65 18.60
CA GLU A 59 4.93 0.90 19.93
C GLU A 59 5.17 2.40 20.14
N ALA A 60 5.65 3.10 19.11
CA ALA A 60 5.84 4.55 19.14
C ALA A 60 4.51 5.34 19.12
N ASP A 61 3.50 4.83 18.41
CA ASP A 61 2.15 5.38 18.39
C ASP A 61 1.09 4.28 18.62
N PRO A 62 0.60 4.14 19.87
CA PRO A 62 -0.43 3.16 20.20
C PRO A 62 -1.77 3.34 19.44
N GLN A 63 -2.03 4.50 18.83
CA GLN A 63 -3.25 4.75 18.05
C GLN A 63 -3.14 4.26 16.60
N LEU A 64 -1.92 4.07 16.09
CA LEU A 64 -1.65 3.58 14.74
C LEU A 64 -2.35 2.23 14.49
N ARG A 65 -3.08 2.08 13.39
CA ARG A 65 -3.72 0.80 13.05
C ARG A 65 -2.76 -0.04 12.22
N LEU A 66 -2.81 -1.36 12.38
CA LEU A 66 -1.99 -2.30 11.62
C LEU A 66 -2.84 -3.12 10.65
N ALA A 67 -2.48 -3.11 9.38
CA ALA A 67 -3.06 -3.95 8.33
C ALA A 67 -1.98 -4.78 7.65
N GLY A 68 -2.32 -5.95 7.11
CA GLY A 68 -1.34 -6.66 6.32
C GLY A 68 -1.58 -8.14 6.20
N GLU A 69 -0.75 -8.75 5.36
CA GLU A 69 -0.84 -10.18 5.08
C GLU A 69 0.52 -10.84 4.87
N ARG A 70 0.54 -12.14 5.14
CA ARG A 70 1.53 -13.08 4.62
C ARG A 70 0.76 -14.29 4.11
N GLN A 71 1.07 -14.75 2.90
CA GLN A 71 0.36 -15.86 2.25
C GLN A 71 -1.17 -15.65 2.21
N SER A 72 -1.61 -14.41 1.98
CA SER A 72 -3.02 -13.98 2.00
C SER A 72 -3.76 -14.10 3.33
N LEU A 73 -3.06 -14.44 4.41
CA LEU A 73 -3.60 -14.51 5.77
C LEU A 73 -3.25 -13.24 6.55
N LYS A 74 -4.19 -12.78 7.37
CA LYS A 74 -3.95 -11.67 8.30
C LYS A 74 -2.79 -12.02 9.23
N ILE A 75 -1.87 -11.08 9.42
CA ILE A 75 -0.75 -11.23 10.36
C ILE A 75 -1.32 -11.30 11.79
N PRO A 76 -0.95 -12.31 12.61
CA PRO A 76 -1.41 -12.40 13.99
C PRO A 76 -1.14 -11.13 14.78
N GLY A 77 -2.15 -10.63 15.50
CA GLY A 77 -2.08 -9.39 16.27
C GLY A 77 -2.39 -8.11 15.49
N PHE A 78 -2.40 -8.14 14.16
CA PHE A 78 -2.81 -6.97 13.37
C PHE A 78 -4.33 -6.72 13.45
N ASP A 79 -4.72 -5.45 13.38
CA ASP A 79 -6.12 -5.04 13.39
C ASP A 79 -6.86 -5.59 12.16
N PHE A 80 -6.24 -5.44 10.98
CA PHE A 80 -6.81 -5.80 9.68
C PHE A 80 -5.90 -6.71 8.86
N GLY A 81 -6.50 -7.47 7.95
CA GLY A 81 -5.79 -8.17 6.89
C GLY A 81 -5.48 -7.25 5.70
N ASN A 82 -5.51 -7.83 4.50
CA ASN A 82 -5.41 -7.09 3.24
C ASN A 82 -6.69 -7.24 2.40
N SER A 83 -7.86 -7.27 3.06
CA SER A 83 -9.15 -7.33 2.36
C SER A 83 -9.79 -5.94 2.30
N PRO A 84 -10.17 -5.43 1.12
CA PRO A 84 -10.89 -4.16 1.00
C PRO A 84 -12.20 -4.15 1.79
N LEU A 85 -12.85 -5.32 1.93
CA LEU A 85 -14.09 -5.48 2.67
C LEU A 85 -13.94 -5.23 4.17
N GLU A 86 -12.71 -5.28 4.71
CA GLU A 86 -12.48 -4.92 6.12
C GLU A 86 -12.67 -3.43 6.38
N HIS A 87 -12.55 -2.59 5.34
CA HIS A 87 -12.72 -1.14 5.40
C HIS A 87 -14.04 -0.67 4.78
N TYR A 88 -14.63 -1.44 3.88
CA TYR A 88 -15.89 -1.09 3.22
C TYR A 88 -17.02 -0.83 4.22
N GLY A 89 -17.72 0.31 4.06
CA GLY A 89 -18.82 0.71 4.91
C GLY A 89 -18.42 1.24 6.29
N ARG A 90 -17.12 1.32 6.60
CA ARG A 90 -16.63 2.00 7.80
C ARG A 90 -16.55 3.51 7.59
N SER A 91 -16.56 4.24 8.69
CA SER A 91 -16.32 5.68 8.75
C SER A 91 -15.33 5.95 9.88
N TYR A 92 -14.06 6.14 9.53
CA TYR A 92 -13.01 6.55 10.45
C TYR A 92 -13.05 8.07 10.63
N ALA A 93 -12.79 8.53 11.85
CA ALA A 93 -12.62 9.94 12.16
C ALA A 93 -11.14 10.36 11.98
N GLY A 94 -10.52 9.89 10.90
CA GLY A 94 -9.08 10.05 10.66
C GLY A 94 -8.20 8.96 11.27
N GLY A 95 -6.92 9.28 11.30
CA GLY A 95 -5.84 8.47 11.84
C GLY A 95 -5.12 7.63 10.80
N ASP A 96 -4.13 6.91 11.29
CA ASP A 96 -3.06 6.36 10.47
C ASP A 96 -3.13 4.84 10.38
N LEU A 97 -2.66 4.29 9.26
CA LEU A 97 -2.61 2.86 8.99
C LEU A 97 -1.23 2.45 8.50
N ALA A 98 -0.51 1.62 9.26
CA ALA A 98 0.68 0.94 8.79
C ALA A 98 0.32 -0.40 8.16
N CYS A 99 0.99 -0.72 7.05
CA CYS A 99 0.69 -1.94 6.32
C CYS A 99 1.92 -2.66 5.79
N SER A 100 1.94 -3.98 5.96
CA SER A 100 2.94 -4.88 5.37
C SER A 100 2.27 -5.92 4.48
N THR A 101 2.69 -6.02 3.22
CA THR A 101 2.20 -7.04 2.28
C THR A 101 3.34 -7.67 1.52
N THR A 102 3.07 -8.81 0.89
CA THR A 102 4.08 -9.61 0.17
C THR A 102 4.61 -8.90 -1.07
N ASN A 103 3.77 -8.11 -1.76
CA ASN A 103 4.12 -7.52 -3.07
C ASN A 103 3.97 -6.00 -3.09
N GLY A 104 2.78 -5.49 -2.74
CA GLY A 104 2.45 -4.07 -2.86
C GLY A 104 3.41 -3.13 -2.14
N THR A 105 3.78 -3.42 -0.89
CA THR A 105 4.71 -2.55 -0.14
C THR A 105 6.12 -2.61 -0.73
N ARG A 106 6.58 -3.79 -1.17
CA ARG A 106 7.87 -3.94 -1.88
C ARG A 106 7.90 -3.15 -3.19
N ALA A 107 6.79 -3.11 -3.94
CA ALA A 107 6.67 -2.33 -5.15
C ALA A 107 6.81 -0.81 -4.87
N ILE A 108 6.23 -0.33 -3.77
CA ILE A 108 6.39 1.06 -3.33
C ILE A 108 7.84 1.36 -2.96
N HIS A 109 8.47 0.52 -2.12
CA HIS A 109 9.85 0.71 -1.71
C HIS A 109 10.80 0.70 -2.90
N ALA A 110 10.56 -0.19 -3.87
CA ALA A 110 11.29 -0.22 -5.12
C ALA A 110 11.17 1.16 -5.80
N ALA A 111 9.94 1.65 -6.01
CA ALA A 111 9.62 2.90 -6.69
C ALA A 111 10.10 4.21 -6.01
N THR A 112 10.76 4.16 -4.84
CA THR A 112 11.19 5.35 -4.07
C THR A 112 12.13 6.32 -4.81
N LYS A 113 12.80 5.88 -5.87
CA LYS A 113 13.64 6.75 -6.72
C LYS A 113 12.84 7.55 -7.74
N ALA A 114 11.57 7.21 -7.96
CA ALA A 114 10.69 7.99 -8.82
C ALA A 114 10.44 9.37 -8.21
N LYS A 115 10.15 10.35 -9.08
CA LYS A 115 9.78 11.70 -8.63
C LYS A 115 8.47 11.69 -7.85
N GLU A 116 7.56 10.80 -8.24
CA GLU A 116 6.24 10.66 -7.66
C GLU A 116 5.83 9.19 -7.72
N VAL A 117 5.16 8.71 -6.66
CA VAL A 117 4.61 7.36 -6.58
C VAL A 117 3.11 7.47 -6.36
N VAL A 118 2.33 6.93 -7.28
CA VAL A 118 0.87 6.90 -7.22
C VAL A 118 0.42 5.45 -7.06
N LEU A 119 -0.50 5.20 -6.12
CA LEU A 119 -1.15 3.89 -5.99
C LEU A 119 -2.42 3.88 -6.82
N ALA A 120 -2.57 2.88 -7.68
CA ALA A 120 -3.74 2.75 -8.53
C ALA A 120 -4.38 1.37 -8.43
N SER A 121 -5.70 1.33 -8.59
CA SER A 121 -6.49 0.13 -8.74
C SER A 121 -7.51 0.34 -9.86
N LEU A 122 -8.26 -0.70 -10.22
CA LEU A 122 -9.32 -0.57 -11.23
C LEU A 122 -10.35 0.51 -10.87
N ARG A 123 -10.59 0.74 -9.56
CA ARG A 123 -11.56 1.74 -9.08
C ARG A 123 -11.07 3.18 -9.25
N SER A 124 -9.75 3.41 -9.27
CA SER A 124 -9.14 4.73 -9.44
C SER A 124 -8.53 4.95 -10.83
N ALA A 125 -8.65 3.99 -11.76
CA ALA A 125 -7.99 4.03 -13.06
C ALA A 125 -8.27 5.32 -13.84
N ASN A 126 -9.54 5.77 -13.91
CA ASN A 126 -9.90 7.01 -14.60
C ASN A 126 -9.41 8.28 -13.90
N ALA A 127 -9.21 8.24 -12.58
CA ALA A 127 -8.70 9.38 -11.83
C ALA A 127 -7.17 9.52 -11.95
N VAL A 128 -6.48 8.43 -12.27
CA VAL A 128 -5.01 8.38 -12.42
C VAL A 128 -4.57 8.60 -13.88
N ALA A 129 -5.42 8.24 -14.86
CA ALA A 129 -5.15 8.38 -16.30
C ALA A 129 -5.13 9.84 -16.77
#